data_AF-A0A672RYQ1-F1
#
_entry.id   AF-A0A672RYQ1-F1
#
_cell.length_a   1.000
_cell.length_b   1.000
_cell.length_c   1.000
_cell.angle_alpha   90.00
_cell.angle_beta   90.00
_cell.angle_gamma   90.00
#
_symmetry.space_group_name_H-M   'P 1'
#
loop_
_entity.id
_entity.type
_entity.pdbx_description
1 polymer ?
#
loop_
_entity_poly.entity_id
_entity_poly.type
_entity_poly.pdbx_seq_one_letter_code
_entity_poly.pdbx_strand_id
1 'polypeptide(L)'
;MSSTETAREFQAKERKCRNQLKKRLANALSRDLNRLLQEEQETDVTLCGGSAVRLKAHRAVLLARAPHLLHGTEATTPVIHLQGIEPAALKDFIQKVYTEDKCLVKENSALNIHNGHSLVVNGTAADGHDVDAKVSSDPGSEHLEPASGLGADLLALFQRADMSDISIQVADRVFSAHRAILCARSEYFRAMLCGSWMESLRQCITLQGLGPDEMEILLHFMYGAILDFPPGTNVSQVVLAADMLGLEGLKDMAEMVLTRDYCRFFPKPVDGVQKPILECLAITHSIGLHDLYCSCVRWVAEHFVKCWSERNFALLPPELQRDCLNTVTKNMVCNTQRHIFVFYYGGDFPLTSFLYRSNDTELFSMFTSNVLVGNSIDNNLYFPSFLTVLLLLSASYSTIRHC
;
A
#
# COMPACT_ATOMS: atom_id res chain seq x y z
N MET A 1 -26.53 -3.49 18.10
CA MET A 1 -25.11 -3.40 18.50
C MET A 1 -24.83 -1.93 18.81
N SER A 2 -24.29 -1.65 19.98
CA SER A 2 -24.00 -0.27 20.42
C SER A 2 -22.99 0.38 19.48
N SER A 3 -23.09 1.70 19.23
CA SER A 3 -22.11 2.47 18.45
C SER A 3 -20.66 2.32 18.95
N THR A 4 -20.48 1.90 20.21
CA THR A 4 -19.18 1.64 20.82
C THR A 4 -18.59 0.27 20.44
N GLU A 5 -19.43 -0.72 20.13
CA GLU A 5 -19.01 -2.07 19.76
C GLU A 5 -18.50 -2.10 18.31
N THR A 6 -19.20 -1.43 17.40
CA THR A 6 -18.78 -1.27 15.99
C THR A 6 -17.48 -0.48 15.87
N ALA A 7 -17.27 0.54 16.71
CA ALA A 7 -16.02 1.29 16.78
C ALA A 7 -14.85 0.41 17.25
N ARG A 8 -15.06 -0.44 18.26
CA ARG A 8 -14.05 -1.39 18.76
C ARG A 8 -13.69 -2.45 17.72
N GLU A 9 -14.69 -2.99 17.02
CA GLU A 9 -14.46 -3.96 15.93
C GLU A 9 -13.64 -3.35 14.79
N PHE A 10 -13.97 -2.11 14.40
CA PHE A 10 -13.21 -1.37 13.39
C PHE A 10 -11.74 -1.20 13.81
N GLN A 11 -11.48 -0.69 15.01
CA GLN A 11 -10.12 -0.50 15.53
C GLN A 11 -9.35 -1.83 15.64
N ALA A 12 -10.02 -2.91 16.02
CA ALA A 12 -9.40 -4.24 16.09
C ALA A 12 -8.99 -4.75 14.69
N LYS A 13 -9.84 -4.58 13.68
CA LYS A 13 -9.53 -4.93 12.29
C LYS A 13 -8.39 -4.09 11.73
N GLU A 14 -8.42 -2.78 11.97
CA GLU A 14 -7.37 -1.84 11.56
C GLU A 14 -6.02 -2.24 12.15
N ARG A 15 -5.94 -2.41 13.48
CA ARG A 15 -4.72 -2.82 14.17
C ARG A 15 -4.20 -4.16 13.65
N LYS A 16 -5.09 -5.13 13.42
CA LYS A 16 -4.72 -6.44 12.87
C LYS A 16 -4.14 -6.31 11.46
N CYS A 17 -4.80 -5.54 10.59
CA CYS A 17 -4.36 -5.32 9.22
C CYS A 17 -3.01 -4.59 9.18
N ARG A 18 -2.87 -3.49 9.93
CA ARG A 18 -1.62 -2.73 10.02
C ARG A 18 -0.45 -3.57 10.55
N ASN A 19 -0.68 -4.37 11.60
CA ASN A 19 0.35 -5.30 12.11
C ASN A 19 0.75 -6.36 11.08
N GLN A 20 -0.21 -6.88 10.31
CA GLN A 20 0.06 -7.87 9.28
C GLN A 20 0.86 -7.27 8.12
N LEU A 21 0.51 -6.06 7.68
CA LEU A 21 1.26 -5.29 6.69
C LEU A 21 2.68 -5.03 7.19
N LYS A 22 2.82 -4.53 8.42
CA LYS A 22 4.11 -4.26 9.05
C LYS A 22 5.05 -5.46 9.02
N LYS A 23 4.55 -6.63 9.40
CA LYS A 23 5.32 -7.88 9.34
C LYS A 23 5.75 -8.26 7.92
N ARG A 24 4.87 -8.10 6.93
CA ARG A 24 5.19 -8.40 5.52
C ARG A 24 6.25 -7.45 4.97
N LEU A 25 6.11 -6.15 5.25
CA LEU A 25 7.04 -5.12 4.78
C LEU A 25 8.42 -5.24 5.47
N ALA A 26 8.46 -5.55 6.77
CA ALA A 26 9.70 -5.84 7.48
C ALA A 26 10.46 -7.01 6.83
N ASN A 27 9.76 -8.13 6.60
CA ASN A 27 10.33 -9.31 5.95
C ASN A 27 10.79 -9.01 4.50
N ALA A 28 10.05 -8.20 3.76
CA ALA A 28 10.44 -7.80 2.41
C ALA A 28 11.72 -6.95 2.43
N LEU A 29 11.80 -5.95 3.32
CA LEU A 29 12.98 -5.11 3.49
C LEU A 29 14.23 -5.93 3.84
N SER A 30 14.12 -6.83 4.83
CA SER A 30 15.23 -7.72 5.22
C SER A 30 15.68 -8.63 4.07
N ARG A 31 14.74 -9.17 3.28
CA ARG A 31 15.07 -9.98 2.09
C ARG A 31 15.80 -9.17 1.01
N ASP A 32 15.35 -7.95 0.74
CA ASP A 32 15.93 -7.11 -0.30
C ASP A 32 17.34 -6.63 0.06
N LEU A 33 17.57 -6.30 1.34
CA LEU A 33 18.91 -5.96 1.85
C LEU A 33 19.82 -7.19 1.88
N ASN A 34 19.30 -8.37 2.24
CA ASN A 34 20.07 -9.61 2.12
C ASN A 34 20.49 -9.87 0.66
N ARG A 35 19.56 -9.70 -0.28
CA ARG A 35 19.84 -9.86 -1.71
C ARG A 35 20.93 -8.90 -2.17
N LEU A 36 20.86 -7.63 -1.75
CA LEU A 36 21.90 -6.63 -2.01
C LEU A 36 23.28 -7.10 -1.50
N LEU A 37 23.37 -7.66 -0.29
CA LEU A 37 24.62 -8.20 0.25
C LEU A 37 25.17 -9.38 -0.59
N GLN A 38 24.29 -10.28 -1.07
CA GLN A 38 24.71 -11.45 -1.84
C GLN A 38 25.09 -11.13 -3.29
N GLU A 39 24.43 -10.17 -3.92
CA GLU A 39 24.68 -9.80 -5.33
C GLU A 39 25.96 -8.97 -5.51
N GLU A 40 26.48 -8.35 -4.44
CA GLU A 40 27.68 -7.49 -4.41
C GLU A 40 27.68 -6.32 -5.43
N GLN A 41 26.51 -6.00 -6.01
CA GLN A 41 26.33 -4.86 -6.92
C GLN A 41 26.31 -3.55 -6.15
N GLU A 42 26.90 -2.49 -6.71
CA GLU A 42 27.02 -1.17 -6.06
C GLU A 42 27.77 -1.20 -4.71
N THR A 43 28.61 -2.22 -4.46
CA THR A 43 29.49 -2.24 -3.29
C THR A 43 30.60 -1.19 -3.43
N ASP A 44 30.75 -0.35 -2.40
CA ASP A 44 31.64 0.83 -2.37
C ASP A 44 32.67 0.76 -1.23
N VAL A 45 32.63 -0.31 -0.42
CA VAL A 45 33.62 -0.55 0.64
C VAL A 45 33.93 -2.04 0.80
N THR A 46 35.19 -2.36 1.06
CA THR A 46 35.65 -3.70 1.42
C THR A 46 36.14 -3.73 2.86
N LEU A 47 35.58 -4.61 3.67
CA LEU A 47 36.01 -4.87 5.05
C LEU A 47 37.03 -6.02 5.05
N CYS A 48 38.22 -5.77 5.61
CA CYS A 48 39.28 -6.77 5.74
C CYS A 48 39.41 -7.23 7.19
N GLY A 49 39.13 -8.50 7.46
CA GLY A 49 39.38 -9.14 8.77
C GLY A 49 40.60 -10.05 8.69
N GLY A 50 41.75 -9.61 9.21
CA GLY A 50 43.01 -10.36 9.11
C GLY A 50 43.57 -10.49 7.69
N SER A 51 44.46 -11.46 7.46
CA SER A 51 45.21 -11.60 6.19
C SER A 51 44.45 -12.25 5.03
N ALA A 52 43.29 -12.89 5.27
CA ALA A 52 42.65 -13.77 4.29
C ALA A 52 41.22 -13.39 3.88
N VAL A 53 40.48 -12.58 4.65
CA VAL A 53 39.05 -12.33 4.37
C VAL A 53 38.78 -10.89 3.98
N ARG A 54 38.11 -10.76 2.83
CA ARG A 54 37.64 -9.50 2.24
C ARG A 54 36.14 -9.63 2.00
N LEU A 55 35.35 -8.80 2.66
CA LEU A 55 33.90 -8.74 2.49
C LEU A 55 33.54 -7.43 1.82
N LYS A 56 32.91 -7.49 0.65
CA LYS A 56 32.33 -6.30 0.05
C LYS A 56 31.03 -5.93 0.76
N ALA A 57 30.80 -4.64 0.92
CA ALA A 57 29.64 -4.10 1.58
C ALA A 57 29.29 -2.72 0.99
N HIS A 58 28.21 -2.14 1.51
CA HIS A 58 27.66 -0.86 1.10
C HIS A 58 27.80 0.10 2.28
N ARG A 59 28.51 1.22 2.09
CA ARG A 59 28.73 2.24 3.13
C ARG A 59 27.42 2.79 3.65
N ALA A 60 26.42 2.98 2.78
CA ALA A 60 25.07 3.41 3.18
C ALA A 60 24.49 2.49 4.27
N VAL A 61 24.51 1.17 4.07
CA VAL A 61 23.99 0.21 5.05
C VAL A 61 24.83 0.21 6.33
N LEU A 62 26.15 0.29 6.22
CA LEU A 62 27.04 0.39 7.39
C LEU A 62 26.83 1.70 8.17
N LEU A 63 26.64 2.84 7.50
CA LEU A 63 26.34 4.13 8.15
C LEU A 63 25.03 4.08 8.93
N ALA A 64 24.00 3.47 8.34
CA ALA A 64 22.71 3.31 9.00
C ALA A 64 22.78 2.39 10.21
N ARG A 65 23.59 1.32 10.18
CA ARG A 65 23.43 0.16 11.07
C ARG A 65 24.63 -0.15 11.96
N ALA A 66 25.83 0.21 11.53
CA ALA A 66 27.09 -0.02 12.21
C ALA A 66 28.09 1.14 11.97
N PRO A 67 27.71 2.41 12.26
CA PRO A 67 28.53 3.57 11.93
C PRO A 67 29.90 3.56 12.61
N HIS A 68 30.05 2.84 13.73
CA HIS A 68 31.31 2.66 14.44
C HIS A 68 32.40 1.98 13.58
N LEU A 69 32.02 1.14 12.59
CA LEU A 69 32.98 0.53 11.65
C LEU A 69 33.62 1.54 10.69
N LEU A 70 33.00 2.71 10.53
CA LEU A 70 33.44 3.77 9.62
C LEU A 70 34.15 4.92 10.37
N HIS A 71 34.18 4.87 11.70
CA HIS A 71 34.76 5.92 12.52
C HIS A 71 36.26 6.06 12.27
N GLY A 72 36.73 7.29 12.05
CA GLY A 72 38.13 7.59 11.74
C GLY A 72 38.58 7.18 10.33
N THR A 73 37.66 6.76 9.45
CA THR A 73 37.96 6.51 8.04
C THR A 73 37.54 7.70 7.17
N GLU A 74 38.35 8.04 6.16
CA GLU A 74 37.94 9.03 5.18
C GLU A 74 36.72 8.55 4.39
N ALA A 75 35.89 9.49 3.95
CA ALA A 75 34.64 9.24 3.24
C ALA A 75 34.81 8.39 1.97
N THR A 76 35.98 8.46 1.35
CA THR A 76 36.31 7.80 0.08
C THR A 76 37.17 6.53 0.26
N THR A 77 37.47 6.12 1.49
CA THR A 77 38.32 4.96 1.74
C THR A 77 37.64 3.68 1.25
N PRO A 78 38.20 2.97 0.25
CA PRO A 78 37.56 1.80 -0.34
C PRO A 78 37.79 0.52 0.48
N VAL A 79 38.78 0.52 1.39
CA VAL A 79 39.17 -0.66 2.17
C VAL A 79 39.33 -0.29 3.64
N ILE A 80 38.59 -0.96 4.52
CA ILE A 80 38.65 -0.79 5.97
C ILE A 80 39.28 -2.03 6.59
N HIS A 81 40.37 -1.84 7.33
CA HIS A 81 41.09 -2.93 7.99
C HIS A 81 40.63 -3.05 9.44
N LEU A 82 40.06 -4.20 9.78
CA LEU A 82 39.60 -4.53 11.13
C LEU A 82 40.61 -5.50 11.78
N GLN A 83 41.12 -5.13 12.95
CA GLN A 83 42.09 -5.94 13.71
C GLN A 83 41.38 -6.83 14.73
N GLY A 84 41.89 -8.05 14.93
CA GLY A 84 41.44 -8.94 16.01
C GLY A 84 40.05 -9.57 15.83
N ILE A 85 39.46 -9.49 14.63
CA ILE A 85 38.16 -10.11 14.34
C ILE A 85 38.35 -11.42 13.59
N GLU A 86 37.75 -12.48 14.11
CA GLU A 86 37.67 -13.77 13.43
C GLU A 86 36.82 -13.64 12.14
N PRO A 87 37.28 -14.19 11.00
CA PRO A 87 36.55 -14.09 9.74
C PRO A 87 35.09 -14.54 9.76
N ALA A 88 34.79 -15.64 10.46
CA ALA A 88 33.43 -16.15 10.58
C ALA A 88 32.54 -15.17 11.36
N ALA A 89 33.05 -14.65 12.48
CA ALA A 89 32.35 -13.66 13.29
C ALA A 89 32.09 -12.36 12.51
N LEU A 90 33.04 -11.91 11.68
CA LEU A 90 32.85 -10.74 10.83
C LEU A 90 31.74 -10.98 9.80
N LYS A 91 31.75 -12.15 9.13
CA LYS A 91 30.71 -12.50 8.15
C LYS A 91 29.33 -12.54 8.81
N ASP A 92 29.20 -13.18 9.97
CA ASP A 92 27.95 -13.26 10.72
C ASP A 92 27.46 -11.89 11.19
N PHE A 93 28.37 -11.02 11.61
CA PHE A 93 28.03 -9.65 11.99
C PHE A 93 27.52 -8.85 10.80
N ILE A 94 28.20 -8.89 9.66
CA ILE A 94 27.76 -8.18 8.45
C ILE A 94 26.44 -8.75 7.95
N GLN A 95 26.23 -10.06 8.02
CA GLN A 95 24.92 -10.64 7.72
C GLN A 95 23.81 -10.04 8.59
N LYS A 96 24.02 -9.93 9.91
CA LYS A 96 23.07 -9.29 10.84
C LYS A 96 22.82 -7.82 10.54
N VAL A 97 23.86 -7.07 10.15
CA VAL A 97 23.73 -5.65 9.78
C VAL A 97 22.68 -5.45 8.68
N TYR A 98 22.61 -6.34 7.70
CA TYR A 98 21.67 -6.25 6.58
C TYR A 98 20.28 -6.84 6.88
N THR A 99 20.16 -7.81 7.79
CA THR A 99 18.92 -8.60 7.92
C THR A 99 18.23 -8.57 9.27
N GLU A 100 18.90 -8.12 10.34
CA GLU A 100 18.32 -8.12 11.69
C GLU A 100 17.22 -7.06 11.82
N ASP A 101 16.04 -7.46 12.30
CA ASP A 101 14.86 -6.59 12.36
C ASP A 101 14.85 -5.66 13.59
N LYS A 102 15.89 -5.67 14.41
CA LYS A 102 16.09 -4.75 15.54
C LYS A 102 16.95 -3.56 15.14
N CYS A 103 16.79 -2.42 15.82
CA CYS A 103 17.70 -1.28 15.70
C CYS A 103 19.08 -1.67 16.25
N LEU A 104 20.14 -1.37 15.51
CA LEU A 104 21.51 -1.69 15.92
C LEU A 104 22.31 -0.45 16.34
N VAL A 105 21.80 0.75 16.07
CA VAL A 105 22.44 2.01 16.51
C VAL A 105 22.09 2.36 17.96
N LYS A 106 20.88 2.00 18.42
CA LYS A 106 20.43 2.29 19.80
C LYS A 106 20.98 1.31 20.83
N GLU A 107 21.26 0.08 20.41
CA GLU A 107 22.08 -0.83 21.19
C GLU A 107 23.53 -0.42 20.93
N ASN A 108 24.27 0.06 21.93
CA ASN A 108 25.71 0.30 21.83
C ASN A 108 26.42 -0.99 21.39
N SER A 109 26.41 -1.25 20.09
CA SER A 109 26.97 -2.45 19.48
C SER A 109 28.48 -2.29 19.37
N ALA A 110 29.11 -2.07 20.53
CA ALA A 110 30.41 -2.67 20.76
C ALA A 110 30.24 -4.15 20.37
N LEU A 111 31.08 -4.63 19.47
CA LEU A 111 31.15 -6.03 19.09
C LEU A 111 31.37 -6.86 20.38
N ASN A 112 30.29 -7.32 21.02
CA ASN A 112 30.35 -8.34 22.06
C ASN A 112 30.59 -9.67 21.35
N ILE A 113 31.79 -9.83 20.82
CA ILE A 113 32.32 -11.11 20.37
C ILE A 113 32.50 -11.93 21.64
N HIS A 114 31.87 -13.11 21.71
CA HIS A 114 32.09 -14.06 22.79
C HIS A 114 33.58 -14.47 22.84
N ASN A 115 34.38 -13.67 23.56
CA ASN A 115 35.67 -13.96 24.21
C ASN A 115 36.41 -12.65 24.58
N GLY A 116 35.76 -11.75 25.32
CA GLY A 116 36.46 -10.82 26.21
C GLY A 116 37.30 -9.68 25.61
N HIS A 117 37.23 -9.40 24.31
CA HIS A 117 37.88 -8.22 23.72
C HIS A 117 36.87 -7.30 23.04
N SER A 118 36.52 -6.21 23.71
CA SER A 118 35.80 -5.08 23.12
C SER A 118 36.71 -4.39 22.10
N LEU A 119 36.22 -4.18 20.89
CA LEU A 119 36.86 -3.28 19.94
C LEU A 119 36.72 -1.85 20.43
N VAL A 120 37.70 -1.42 21.21
CA VAL A 120 37.92 -0.02 21.53
C VAL A 120 38.46 0.65 20.27
N VAL A 121 37.59 1.32 19.54
CA VAL A 121 38.01 2.33 18.56
C VAL A 121 38.31 3.60 19.37
N ASN A 122 39.58 3.97 19.44
CA ASN A 122 40.04 5.18 20.12
C ASN A 122 39.39 6.42 19.47
N GLY A 123 38.50 7.09 20.21
CA GLY A 123 37.92 8.38 19.85
C GLY A 123 37.12 8.92 21.03
N THR A 124 37.54 10.07 21.54
CA THR A 124 37.08 10.72 22.77
C THR A 124 35.58 10.91 22.86
N ALA A 125 35.03 10.64 24.06
CA ALA A 125 33.65 10.90 24.44
C ALA A 125 33.24 12.35 24.10
N ALA A 126 32.22 12.50 23.26
CA ALA A 126 31.47 13.73 23.13
C ALA A 126 30.12 13.54 23.82
N ASP A 127 29.86 14.50 24.70
CA ASP A 127 28.80 14.63 25.68
C ASP A 127 27.41 14.20 25.20
N GLY A 128 26.73 13.40 26.03
CA GLY A 128 25.32 13.08 25.85
C GLY A 128 24.46 14.29 26.19
N HIS A 129 23.68 14.77 25.23
CA HIS A 129 22.49 15.55 25.53
C HIS A 129 21.28 14.64 25.42
N ASP A 130 20.78 14.26 26.60
CA ASP A 130 19.46 13.67 26.80
C ASP A 130 18.39 14.65 26.30
N VAL A 131 17.86 14.41 25.11
CA VAL A 131 16.53 14.88 24.74
C VAL A 131 15.57 13.72 24.92
N ASP A 132 15.00 13.66 26.13
CA ASP A 132 13.75 12.98 26.39
C ASP A 132 12.70 13.49 25.39
N ALA A 133 12.48 12.71 24.33
CA ALA A 133 11.40 12.94 23.38
C ALA A 133 10.07 12.61 24.06
N LYS A 134 9.63 13.52 24.93
CA LYS A 134 8.25 13.62 25.36
C LYS A 134 7.43 13.90 24.11
N VAL A 135 6.80 12.85 23.57
CA VAL A 135 5.84 12.90 22.48
C VAL A 135 4.79 13.95 22.84
N SER A 136 4.95 15.14 22.27
CA SER A 136 3.91 16.13 22.19
C SER A 136 3.14 15.80 20.92
N SER A 137 1.87 15.45 21.11
CA SER A 137 0.93 15.21 20.03
C SER A 137 0.63 16.53 19.33
N ASP A 138 1.44 16.87 18.32
CA ASP A 138 1.09 17.91 17.36
C ASP A 138 0.20 17.31 16.26
N PRO A 139 -0.99 17.87 15.95
CA PRO A 139 -1.93 17.27 15.00
C PRO A 139 -1.53 17.40 13.52
N GLY A 140 -0.31 17.88 13.21
CA GLY A 140 0.19 18.08 11.85
C GLY A 140 1.46 17.29 11.50
N SER A 141 2.03 16.50 12.42
CA SER A 141 3.20 15.68 12.12
C SER A 141 2.78 14.42 11.39
N GLU A 142 3.23 14.27 10.14
CA GLU A 142 3.11 13.03 9.37
C GLU A 142 3.57 11.84 10.22
N HIS A 143 2.70 10.86 10.41
CA HIS A 143 2.98 9.71 11.25
C HIS A 143 3.81 8.68 10.46
N LEU A 144 5.11 8.94 10.32
CA LEU A 144 6.05 7.98 9.75
C LEU A 144 6.35 6.86 10.76
N GLU A 145 5.87 5.66 10.48
CA GLU A 145 6.11 4.48 11.30
C GLU A 145 7.10 3.52 10.59
N PRO A 146 8.25 3.16 11.17
CA PRO A 146 9.12 2.17 10.57
C PRO A 146 8.52 0.76 10.61
N ALA A 147 8.69 -0.01 9.53
CA ALA A 147 8.22 -1.39 9.46
C ALA A 147 8.95 -2.33 10.44
N SER A 148 10.24 -2.08 10.68
CA SER A 148 11.10 -2.82 11.62
C SER A 148 12.21 -1.91 12.15
N GLY A 149 13.05 -2.41 13.06
CA GLY A 149 14.25 -1.70 13.50
C GLY A 149 15.29 -1.52 12.39
N LEU A 150 15.34 -2.41 11.40
CA LEU A 150 16.11 -2.19 10.17
C LEU A 150 15.57 -0.97 9.40
N GLY A 151 14.25 -0.90 9.22
CA GLY A 151 13.61 0.26 8.58
C GLY A 151 13.80 1.56 9.37
N ALA A 152 13.78 1.50 10.70
CA ALA A 152 14.02 2.68 11.55
C ALA A 152 15.43 3.25 11.35
N ASP A 153 16.45 2.39 11.31
CA ASP A 153 17.85 2.80 11.10
C ASP A 153 18.07 3.35 9.68
N LEU A 154 17.45 2.74 8.67
CA LEU A 154 17.52 3.23 7.28
C LEU A 154 16.77 4.57 7.11
N LEU A 155 15.61 4.75 7.71
CA LEU A 155 14.89 6.03 7.71
C LEU A 155 15.69 7.14 8.38
N ALA A 156 16.35 6.83 9.51
CA ALA A 156 17.24 7.79 10.16
C ALA A 156 18.39 8.22 9.25
N LEU A 157 18.97 7.30 8.47
CA LEU A 157 19.96 7.63 7.45
C LEU A 157 19.37 8.57 6.38
N PHE A 158 18.17 8.27 5.87
CA PHE A 158 17.51 9.10 4.86
C PHE A 158 17.28 10.54 5.35
N GLN A 159 16.79 10.70 6.58
CA GLN A 159 16.54 12.02 7.19
C GLN A 159 17.81 12.85 7.37
N ARG A 160 18.93 12.20 7.68
CA ARG A 160 20.23 12.86 7.83
C ARG A 160 20.88 13.18 6.48
N ALA A 161 20.54 12.41 5.44
CA ALA A 161 21.14 12.47 4.10
C ALA A 161 22.67 12.28 4.06
N ASP A 162 23.26 11.73 5.13
CA ASP A 162 24.70 11.56 5.27
C ASP A 162 25.27 10.65 4.18
N MET A 163 26.27 11.14 3.45
CA MET A 163 26.97 10.38 2.39
C MET A 163 26.04 9.88 1.26
N SER A 164 24.94 10.59 1.00
CA SER A 164 24.12 10.37 -0.18
C SER A 164 24.95 10.48 -1.46
N ASP A 165 24.84 9.50 -2.35
CA ASP A 165 25.65 9.34 -3.57
C ASP A 165 24.85 9.56 -4.85
N ILE A 166 23.54 9.86 -4.73
CA ILE A 166 22.66 10.21 -5.83
C ILE A 166 21.60 11.22 -5.41
N SER A 167 21.23 12.11 -6.34
CA SER A 167 20.10 13.02 -6.21
C SER A 167 19.03 12.73 -7.26
N ILE A 168 17.76 12.86 -6.87
CA ILE A 168 16.60 12.66 -7.74
C ILE A 168 15.85 13.99 -7.84
N GLN A 169 15.83 14.57 -9.04
CA GLN A 169 15.06 15.75 -9.36
C GLN A 169 13.63 15.35 -9.76
N VAL A 170 12.64 15.91 -9.08
CA VAL A 170 11.22 15.79 -9.42
C VAL A 170 10.60 17.17 -9.41
N ALA A 171 10.07 17.60 -10.55
CA ALA A 171 9.67 18.99 -10.78
C ALA A 171 10.79 19.96 -10.35
N ASP A 172 10.54 20.81 -9.35
CA ASP A 172 11.46 21.80 -8.79
C ASP A 172 12.19 21.33 -7.51
N ARG A 173 11.87 20.15 -6.97
CA ARG A 173 12.47 19.59 -5.75
C ARG A 173 13.56 18.54 -6.07
N VAL A 174 14.61 18.54 -5.25
CA VAL A 174 15.72 17.58 -5.30
C VAL A 174 15.73 16.74 -4.03
N PHE A 175 15.80 15.43 -4.18
CA PHE A 175 15.88 14.47 -3.08
C PHE A 175 17.24 13.77 -3.08
N SER A 176 17.97 13.85 -1.97
CA SER A 176 19.20 13.08 -1.76
C SER A 176 18.86 11.64 -1.35
N ALA A 177 19.54 10.66 -1.96
CA ALA A 177 19.29 9.26 -1.70
C ALA A 177 20.59 8.44 -1.81
N HIS A 178 20.46 7.13 -1.59
CA HIS A 178 21.57 6.18 -1.61
C HIS A 178 21.33 5.12 -2.68
N ARG A 179 22.21 5.03 -3.68
CA ARG A 179 22.08 4.11 -4.82
C ARG A 179 21.86 2.68 -4.38
N ALA A 180 22.65 2.22 -3.42
CA ALA A 180 22.53 0.88 -2.84
C ALA A 180 21.10 0.58 -2.33
N ILE A 181 20.46 1.55 -1.66
CA ILE A 181 19.10 1.37 -1.13
C ILE A 181 18.08 1.41 -2.28
N LEU A 182 18.20 2.34 -3.23
CA LEU A 182 17.31 2.40 -4.39
C LEU A 182 17.33 1.09 -5.20
N CYS A 183 18.54 0.58 -5.50
CA CYS A 183 18.73 -0.67 -6.25
C CYS A 183 18.25 -1.91 -5.49
N ALA A 184 18.37 -1.92 -4.15
CA ALA A 184 17.84 -3.01 -3.34
C ALA A 184 16.30 -3.01 -3.35
N ARG A 185 15.68 -1.83 -3.34
CA ARG A 185 14.25 -1.67 -3.11
C ARG A 185 13.41 -1.55 -4.38
N SER A 186 14.03 -1.26 -5.52
CA SER A 186 13.35 -1.04 -6.81
C SER A 186 14.12 -1.68 -7.95
N GLU A 187 13.44 -2.54 -8.70
CA GLU A 187 14.03 -3.14 -9.92
C GLU A 187 14.26 -2.11 -11.02
N TYR A 188 13.42 -1.08 -11.08
CA TYR A 188 13.59 0.05 -12.00
C TYR A 188 14.90 0.80 -11.73
N PHE A 189 15.15 1.19 -10.47
CA PHE A 189 16.42 1.83 -10.12
C PHE A 189 17.60 0.90 -10.27
N ARG A 190 17.45 -0.39 -9.95
CA ARG A 190 18.49 -1.39 -10.22
C ARG A 190 18.85 -1.44 -11.71
N ALA A 191 17.86 -1.50 -12.59
CA ALA A 191 18.10 -1.53 -14.04
C ALA A 191 18.71 -0.22 -14.57
N MET A 192 18.31 0.93 -14.01
CA MET A 192 18.82 2.24 -14.43
C MET A 192 20.24 2.52 -13.93
N LEU A 193 20.53 2.18 -12.68
CA LEU A 193 21.73 2.59 -11.98
C LEU A 193 22.83 1.54 -12.03
N CYS A 194 22.51 0.25 -12.19
CA CYS A 194 23.52 -0.78 -12.35
C CYS A 194 23.96 -0.91 -13.83
N GLY A 195 25.27 -1.05 -14.06
CA GLY A 195 25.85 -1.33 -15.38
C GLY A 195 26.57 -0.14 -16.01
N SER A 196 26.76 -0.18 -17.33
CA SER A 196 27.57 0.80 -18.09
C SER A 196 26.74 1.83 -18.86
N TRP A 197 25.54 2.14 -18.38
CA TRP A 197 24.64 3.12 -19.00
C TRP A 197 25.01 4.55 -18.60
N MET A 198 24.58 5.56 -19.35
CA MET A 198 24.92 6.96 -19.02
C MET A 198 24.37 7.37 -17.65
N GLU A 199 23.22 6.84 -17.28
CA GLU A 199 22.53 7.07 -16.02
C GLU A 199 23.29 6.47 -14.83
N SER A 200 24.01 5.36 -15.01
CA SER A 200 24.79 4.76 -13.92
C SER A 200 25.93 5.66 -13.45
N LEU A 201 26.47 6.48 -14.35
CA LEU A 201 27.54 7.45 -14.07
C LEU A 201 27.02 8.80 -13.55
N ARG A 202 25.71 9.06 -13.60
CA ARG A 202 25.14 10.34 -13.17
C ARG A 202 24.95 10.35 -11.66
N GLN A 203 25.34 11.48 -11.06
CA GLN A 203 25.04 11.79 -9.65
C GLN A 203 23.65 12.40 -9.47
N CYS A 204 23.01 12.85 -10.57
CA CYS A 204 21.64 13.38 -10.55
C CYS A 204 20.80 12.76 -11.67
N ILE A 205 19.63 12.25 -11.32
CA ILE A 205 18.62 11.74 -12.26
C ILE A 205 17.34 12.59 -12.15
N THR A 206 16.54 12.59 -13.21
CA THR A 206 15.26 13.33 -13.23
C THR A 206 14.13 12.38 -13.52
N LEU A 207 13.11 12.37 -12.66
CA LEU A 207 11.87 11.62 -12.88
C LEU A 207 10.75 12.58 -13.29
N GLN A 208 10.05 12.22 -14.36
CA GLN A 208 8.95 13.00 -14.93
C GLN A 208 7.62 12.31 -14.63
N GLY A 209 6.52 13.09 -14.61
CA GLY A 209 5.18 12.55 -14.39
C GLY A 209 4.87 12.18 -12.94
N LEU A 210 5.71 12.61 -11.99
CA LEU A 210 5.54 12.45 -10.56
C LEU A 210 5.58 13.82 -9.87
N GLY A 211 4.75 14.05 -8.86
CA GLY A 211 4.86 15.23 -8.01
C GLY A 211 5.86 15.02 -6.86
N PRO A 212 6.37 16.10 -6.24
CA PRO A 212 7.32 15.96 -5.15
C PRO A 212 6.79 15.21 -3.93
N ASP A 213 5.52 15.38 -3.58
CA ASP A 213 4.90 14.74 -2.42
C ASP A 213 4.75 13.23 -2.66
N GLU A 214 4.40 12.83 -3.87
CA GLU A 214 4.39 11.41 -4.24
C GLU A 214 5.81 10.80 -4.23
N MET A 215 6.82 11.55 -4.69
CA MET A 215 8.22 11.09 -4.61
C MET A 215 8.68 10.89 -3.17
N GLU A 216 8.30 11.79 -2.29
CA GLU A 216 8.61 11.70 -0.86
C GLU A 216 8.00 10.44 -0.24
N ILE A 217 6.75 10.12 -0.56
CA ILE A 217 6.10 8.86 -0.14
C ILE A 217 6.86 7.63 -0.64
N LEU A 218 7.27 7.62 -1.91
CA LEU A 218 8.01 6.50 -2.50
C LEU A 218 9.37 6.30 -1.82
N LEU A 219 10.10 7.39 -1.54
CA LEU A 219 11.39 7.31 -0.86
C LEU A 219 11.23 6.85 0.58
N HIS A 220 10.29 7.41 1.34
CA HIS A 220 10.01 6.95 2.70
C HIS A 220 9.70 5.45 2.72
N PHE A 221 8.89 4.96 1.77
CA PHE A 221 8.64 3.53 1.63
C PHE A 221 9.91 2.72 1.32
N MET A 222 10.76 3.18 0.39
CA MET A 222 12.01 2.49 0.07
C MET A 222 12.91 2.34 1.29
N TYR A 223 12.99 3.37 2.13
CA TYR A 223 13.77 3.35 3.38
C TYR A 223 13.09 2.60 4.54
N GLY A 224 11.87 2.08 4.34
CA GLY A 224 11.22 1.17 5.28
C GLY A 224 10.11 1.80 6.13
N ALA A 225 9.57 2.96 5.72
CA ALA A 225 8.40 3.55 6.35
C ALA A 225 7.11 2.85 5.95
N ILE A 226 6.17 2.92 6.88
CA ILE A 226 4.74 2.71 6.73
C ILE A 226 4.11 4.04 7.08
N LEU A 227 3.31 4.57 6.17
CA LEU A 227 2.72 5.89 6.31
C LEU A 227 1.28 5.90 5.83
N ASP A 228 0.53 6.84 6.37
CA ASP A 228 -0.73 7.27 5.78
C ASP A 228 -0.46 8.28 4.68
N PHE A 229 -1.33 8.35 3.68
CA PHE A 229 -1.17 9.36 2.63
C PHE A 229 -1.55 10.74 3.17
N PRO A 230 -0.68 11.76 3.03
CA PRO A 230 -1.01 13.12 3.40
C PRO A 230 -2.31 13.61 2.76
N PRO A 231 -3.08 14.50 3.42
CA PRO A 231 -4.28 15.07 2.82
C PRO A 231 -3.97 15.75 1.48
N GLY A 232 -4.76 15.44 0.45
CA GLY A 232 -4.57 15.98 -0.90
C GLY A 232 -3.62 15.17 -1.79
N THR A 233 -2.95 14.14 -1.26
CA THR A 233 -2.12 13.22 -2.06
C THR A 233 -2.90 12.58 -3.18
N ASN A 234 -2.33 12.55 -4.38
CA ASN A 234 -2.90 11.80 -5.49
C ASN A 234 -2.53 10.31 -5.37
N VAL A 235 -3.34 9.56 -4.60
CA VAL A 235 -3.12 8.12 -4.36
C VAL A 235 -3.01 7.33 -5.66
N SER A 236 -3.74 7.73 -6.72
CA SER A 236 -3.64 7.09 -8.03
C SER A 236 -2.25 7.24 -8.64
N GLN A 237 -1.65 8.42 -8.55
CA GLN A 237 -0.30 8.67 -9.05
C GLN A 237 0.76 7.93 -8.23
N VAL A 238 0.60 7.86 -6.90
CA VAL A 238 1.47 7.04 -6.04
C VAL A 238 1.44 5.57 -6.45
N VAL A 239 0.24 4.99 -6.64
CA VAL A 239 0.08 3.57 -7.00
C VAL A 239 0.62 3.26 -8.40
N LEU A 240 0.39 4.14 -9.38
CA LEU A 240 0.94 3.99 -10.72
C LEU A 240 2.47 4.09 -10.73
N ALA A 241 3.04 5.01 -9.96
CA ALA A 241 4.49 5.12 -9.79
C ALA A 241 5.06 3.91 -9.04
N ALA A 242 4.35 3.40 -8.03
CA ALA A 242 4.73 2.18 -7.33
C ALA A 242 4.83 0.99 -8.28
N ASP A 243 3.86 0.83 -9.19
CA ASP A 243 3.86 -0.22 -10.20
C ASP A 243 5.06 -0.08 -11.16
N MET A 244 5.29 1.13 -11.68
CA MET A 244 6.44 1.44 -12.54
C MET A 244 7.80 1.16 -11.86
N LEU A 245 7.91 1.48 -10.57
CA LEU A 245 9.13 1.29 -9.79
C LEU A 245 9.27 -0.12 -9.20
N GLY A 246 8.27 -1.00 -9.37
CA GLY A 246 8.26 -2.37 -8.82
C GLY A 246 8.08 -2.43 -7.30
N LEU A 247 7.35 -1.48 -6.70
CA LEU A 247 7.14 -1.35 -5.26
C LEU A 247 5.84 -2.01 -4.80
N GLU A 248 5.74 -3.33 -4.95
CA GLU A 248 4.52 -4.08 -4.63
C GLU A 248 4.02 -3.87 -3.19
N GLY A 249 4.93 -3.77 -2.22
CA GLY A 249 4.55 -3.50 -0.83
C GLY A 249 3.92 -2.12 -0.59
N LEU A 250 4.15 -1.14 -1.49
CA LEU A 250 3.48 0.16 -1.42
C LEU A 250 2.04 0.06 -1.96
N LYS A 251 1.77 -0.84 -2.91
CA LYS A 251 0.41 -1.16 -3.36
C LYS A 251 -0.39 -1.82 -2.23
N ASP A 252 0.22 -2.75 -1.48
CA ASP A 252 -0.38 -3.33 -0.27
C ASP A 252 -0.70 -2.25 0.79
N MET A 253 0.18 -1.25 0.95
CA MET A 253 -0.04 -0.13 1.85
C MET A 253 -1.20 0.75 1.38
N ALA A 254 -1.27 1.07 0.09
CA ALA A 254 -2.36 1.82 -0.49
C ALA A 254 -3.70 1.10 -0.31
N GLU A 255 -3.72 -0.22 -0.53
CA GLU A 255 -4.90 -1.06 -0.30
C GLU A 255 -5.35 -1.01 1.17
N MET A 256 -4.43 -1.09 2.13
CA MET A 256 -4.74 -0.98 3.56
C MET A 256 -5.38 0.37 3.90
N VAL A 257 -4.79 1.47 3.41
CA VAL A 257 -5.29 2.84 3.63
C VAL A 257 -6.68 3.01 3.01
N LEU A 258 -6.87 2.64 1.74
CA LEU A 258 -8.16 2.74 1.06
C LEU A 258 -9.24 1.86 1.72
N THR A 259 -8.87 0.65 2.17
CA THR A 259 -9.78 -0.24 2.91
C THR A 259 -10.22 0.36 4.23
N ARG A 260 -9.32 1.04 4.96
CA ARG A 260 -9.62 1.71 6.21
C ARG A 260 -10.52 2.93 5.97
N ASP A 261 -10.12 3.80 5.06
CA ASP A 261 -10.70 5.15 4.92
C ASP A 261 -12.03 5.15 4.16
N TYR A 262 -12.14 4.34 3.11
CA TYR A 262 -13.37 4.26 2.33
C TYR A 262 -14.25 3.08 2.75
N CYS A 263 -13.66 1.89 2.86
CA CYS A 263 -14.45 0.66 3.02
C CYS A 263 -14.78 0.33 4.48
N ARG A 264 -14.06 0.94 5.43
CA ARG A 264 -14.13 0.65 6.86
C ARG A 264 -14.09 -0.85 7.19
N PHE A 265 -13.30 -1.60 6.42
CA PHE A 265 -13.24 -3.06 6.46
C PHE A 265 -14.59 -3.77 6.25
N PHE A 266 -15.39 -3.26 5.31
CA PHE A 266 -16.63 -3.85 4.80
C PHE A 266 -17.61 -4.25 5.93
N PRO A 267 -18.13 -3.29 6.71
CA PRO A 267 -19.10 -3.57 7.76
C PRO A 267 -20.46 -3.94 7.15
N LYS A 268 -21.39 -4.39 8.00
CA LYS A 268 -22.81 -4.47 7.61
C LYS A 268 -23.31 -3.09 7.17
N PRO A 269 -24.26 -3.00 6.22
CA PRO A 269 -24.65 -1.74 5.60
C PRO A 269 -25.46 -0.89 6.59
N VAL A 270 -24.78 0.10 7.16
CA VAL A 270 -25.35 1.23 7.89
C VAL A 270 -25.34 2.45 6.97
N ASP A 271 -26.19 3.44 7.27
CA ASP A 271 -26.31 4.63 6.42
C ASP A 271 -24.97 5.39 6.32
N GLY A 272 -24.63 5.80 5.11
CA GLY A 272 -23.42 6.57 4.81
C GLY A 272 -22.18 5.76 4.44
N VAL A 273 -22.20 4.42 4.53
CA VAL A 273 -21.05 3.57 4.14
C VAL A 273 -21.05 3.23 2.65
N GLN A 274 -22.20 3.28 1.99
CA GLN A 274 -22.39 2.94 0.58
C GLN A 274 -21.59 3.86 -0.33
N LYS A 275 -21.73 5.17 -0.13
CA LYS A 275 -21.09 6.19 -0.95
C LYS A 275 -19.56 6.03 -0.98
N PRO A 276 -18.84 5.97 0.17
CA PRO A 276 -17.40 5.75 0.17
C PRO A 276 -16.98 4.42 -0.49
N ILE A 277 -17.73 3.32 -0.33
CA ILE A 277 -17.39 2.05 -0.99
C ILE A 277 -17.54 2.15 -2.51
N LEU A 278 -18.56 2.86 -3.01
CA LEU A 278 -18.73 3.10 -4.45
C LEU A 278 -17.63 4.00 -5.02
N GLU A 279 -17.17 4.98 -4.25
CA GLU A 279 -16.01 5.80 -4.61
C GLU A 279 -14.73 4.94 -4.65
N CYS A 280 -14.51 4.09 -3.64
CA CYS A 280 -13.39 3.16 -3.61
C CYS A 280 -13.42 2.15 -4.78
N LEU A 281 -14.60 1.65 -5.16
CA LEU A 281 -14.77 0.79 -6.32
C LEU A 281 -14.25 1.45 -7.61
N ALA A 282 -14.62 2.72 -7.84
CA ALA A 282 -14.15 3.46 -9.01
C ALA A 282 -12.64 3.72 -8.96
N ILE A 283 -12.12 4.14 -7.80
CA ILE A 283 -10.68 4.40 -7.60
C ILE A 283 -9.88 3.12 -7.86
N THR A 284 -10.21 2.02 -7.19
CA THR A 284 -9.48 0.74 -7.25
C THR A 284 -9.48 0.12 -8.65
N HIS A 285 -10.57 0.28 -9.41
CA HIS A 285 -10.59 -0.08 -10.82
C HIS A 285 -9.60 0.75 -11.64
N SER A 286 -9.59 2.08 -11.45
CA SER A 286 -8.74 2.99 -12.24
C SER A 286 -7.24 2.80 -12.00
N ILE A 287 -6.85 2.38 -10.78
CA ILE A 287 -5.44 2.22 -10.37
C ILE A 287 -4.96 0.76 -10.41
N GLY A 288 -5.84 -0.19 -10.74
CA GLY A 288 -5.48 -1.60 -10.87
C GLY A 288 -5.33 -2.39 -9.56
N LEU A 289 -5.89 -1.94 -8.43
CA LEU A 289 -5.92 -2.70 -7.18
C LEU A 289 -7.05 -3.75 -7.20
N HIS A 290 -6.79 -4.87 -7.88
CA HIS A 290 -7.81 -5.86 -8.23
C HIS A 290 -8.48 -6.55 -7.03
N ASP A 291 -7.74 -6.88 -5.98
CA ASP A 291 -8.28 -7.58 -4.81
C ASP A 291 -9.26 -6.70 -4.02
N LEU A 292 -8.90 -5.43 -3.82
CA LEU A 292 -9.78 -4.45 -3.20
C LEU A 292 -10.98 -4.11 -4.10
N TYR A 293 -10.78 -3.98 -5.42
CA TYR A 293 -11.85 -3.83 -6.39
C TYR A 293 -12.87 -4.97 -6.28
N CYS A 294 -12.41 -6.22 -6.32
CA CYS A 294 -13.27 -7.39 -6.19
C CYS A 294 -14.02 -7.43 -4.86
N SER A 295 -13.38 -6.99 -3.78
CA SER A 295 -14.00 -6.88 -2.45
C SER A 295 -15.10 -5.82 -2.44
N CYS A 296 -14.90 -4.67 -3.10
CA CYS A 296 -15.92 -3.64 -3.28
C CYS A 296 -17.11 -4.16 -4.11
N VAL A 297 -16.85 -4.79 -5.26
CA VAL A 297 -17.91 -5.39 -6.10
C VAL A 297 -18.74 -6.40 -5.31
N ARG A 298 -18.06 -7.28 -4.56
CA ARG A 298 -18.73 -8.30 -3.74
C ARG A 298 -19.63 -7.67 -2.69
N TRP A 299 -19.14 -6.68 -1.96
CA TRP A 299 -19.93 -5.98 -0.93
C TRP A 299 -21.13 -5.23 -1.53
N VAL A 300 -20.92 -4.54 -2.65
CA VAL A 300 -22.01 -3.87 -3.39
C VAL A 300 -23.07 -4.87 -3.84
N ALA A 301 -22.66 -6.05 -4.34
CA ALA A 301 -23.59 -7.09 -4.76
C ALA A 301 -24.38 -7.68 -3.58
N GLU A 302 -23.74 -7.90 -2.41
CA GLU A 302 -24.39 -8.37 -1.18
C GLU A 302 -25.40 -7.37 -0.62
N HIS A 303 -25.21 -6.07 -0.89
CA HIS A 303 -26.04 -4.98 -0.36
C HIS A 303 -26.64 -4.10 -1.46
N PHE A 304 -26.91 -4.70 -2.62
CA PHE A 304 -27.28 -3.99 -3.85
C PHE A 304 -28.50 -3.09 -3.69
N VAL A 305 -29.53 -3.53 -2.94
CA VAL A 305 -30.76 -2.77 -2.71
C VAL A 305 -30.51 -1.40 -2.06
N LYS A 306 -29.48 -1.27 -1.23
CA LYS A 306 -29.10 0.02 -0.63
C LYS A 306 -28.15 0.80 -1.52
N CYS A 307 -27.33 0.13 -2.32
CA CYS A 307 -26.31 0.78 -3.14
C CYS A 307 -26.89 1.34 -4.45
N TRP A 308 -27.83 0.65 -5.10
CA TRP A 308 -28.36 1.06 -6.41
C TRP A 308 -29.15 2.38 -6.35
N SER A 309 -29.74 2.69 -5.19
CA SER A 309 -30.46 3.95 -4.95
C SER A 309 -29.55 5.15 -4.69
N GLU A 310 -28.25 4.93 -4.50
CA GLU A 310 -27.29 6.01 -4.30
C GLU A 310 -26.97 6.71 -5.61
N ARG A 311 -26.92 8.05 -5.58
CA ARG A 311 -26.47 8.84 -6.74
C ARG A 311 -25.07 8.41 -7.23
N ASN A 312 -24.19 8.04 -6.31
CA ASN A 312 -22.84 7.56 -6.62
C ASN A 312 -22.85 6.30 -7.49
N PHE A 313 -23.85 5.41 -7.37
CA PHE A 313 -23.92 4.22 -8.20
C PHE A 313 -24.26 4.58 -9.66
N ALA A 314 -25.19 5.52 -9.87
CA ALA A 314 -25.55 6.00 -11.20
C ALA A 314 -24.39 6.74 -11.91
N LEU A 315 -23.46 7.31 -11.14
CA LEU A 315 -22.27 7.99 -11.65
C LEU A 315 -21.09 7.05 -11.95
N LEU A 316 -21.19 5.76 -11.60
CA LEU A 316 -20.16 4.79 -11.95
C LEU A 316 -20.10 4.60 -13.47
N PRO A 317 -18.91 4.32 -14.04
CA PRO A 317 -18.79 3.89 -15.43
C PRO A 317 -19.70 2.69 -15.74
N PRO A 318 -20.27 2.59 -16.95
CA PRO A 318 -21.19 1.50 -17.33
C PRO A 318 -20.58 0.09 -17.14
N GLU A 319 -19.26 -0.03 -17.28
CA GLU A 319 -18.52 -1.28 -17.07
C GLU A 319 -18.62 -1.72 -15.60
N LEU A 320 -18.45 -0.79 -14.65
CA LEU A 320 -18.51 -1.10 -13.22
C LEU A 320 -19.92 -1.42 -12.75
N GLN A 321 -20.92 -0.72 -13.30
CA GLN A 321 -22.32 -1.05 -13.06
C GLN A 321 -22.64 -2.49 -13.52
N ARG A 322 -22.15 -2.86 -14.71
CA ARG A 322 -22.30 -4.20 -15.28
C ARG A 322 -21.62 -5.27 -14.43
N ASP A 323 -20.42 -5.02 -13.93
CA ASP A 323 -19.71 -5.96 -13.05
C ASP A 323 -20.45 -6.21 -11.73
N CYS A 324 -21.02 -5.14 -11.14
CA CYS A 324 -21.87 -5.26 -9.97
C CYS A 324 -23.11 -6.11 -10.25
N LEU A 325 -23.84 -5.81 -11.33
CA LEU A 325 -25.05 -6.55 -11.73
C LEU A 325 -24.75 -8.02 -12.04
N ASN A 326 -23.68 -8.30 -12.78
CA ASN A 326 -23.23 -9.67 -13.08
C ASN A 326 -22.94 -10.45 -11.80
N THR A 327 -22.32 -9.82 -10.81
CA THR A 327 -22.02 -10.44 -9.51
C THR A 327 -23.29 -10.72 -8.72
N VAL A 328 -24.26 -9.79 -8.73
CA VAL A 328 -25.59 -10.01 -8.13
C VAL A 328 -26.26 -11.23 -8.78
N THR A 329 -26.28 -11.32 -10.11
CA THR A 329 -26.86 -12.45 -10.82
C THR A 329 -26.18 -13.77 -10.46
N LYS A 330 -24.84 -13.82 -10.43
CA LYS A 330 -24.08 -15.01 -10.02
C LYS A 330 -24.45 -15.47 -8.60
N ASN A 331 -24.52 -14.54 -7.65
CA ASN A 331 -24.88 -14.84 -6.26
C ASN A 331 -26.31 -15.39 -6.10
N MET A 332 -27.21 -15.02 -7.01
CA MET A 332 -28.58 -15.55 -7.05
C MET A 332 -28.63 -16.98 -7.61
N VAL A 333 -27.87 -17.26 -8.68
CA VAL A 333 -27.79 -18.60 -9.30
C VAL A 333 -27.13 -19.64 -8.38
N CYS A 334 -26.20 -19.24 -7.52
CA CYS A 334 -25.64 -20.16 -6.52
C CYS A 334 -26.61 -20.47 -5.36
N ASN A 335 -27.64 -19.64 -5.15
CA ASN A 335 -28.65 -19.81 -4.09
C ASN A 335 -29.95 -20.47 -4.57
N THR A 336 -30.08 -20.83 -5.85
CA THR A 336 -31.28 -21.44 -6.45
C THR A 336 -31.47 -22.94 -6.11
N GLN A 337 -31.36 -23.31 -4.84
CA GLN A 337 -32.34 -24.26 -4.24
C GLN A 337 -33.66 -23.55 -3.85
N ARG A 338 -33.76 -22.23 -4.06
CA ARG A 338 -35.01 -21.45 -3.92
C ARG A 338 -35.39 -20.84 -5.26
N HIS A 339 -36.52 -21.28 -5.80
CA HIS A 339 -37.02 -20.95 -7.14
C HIS A 339 -37.20 -19.43 -7.36
N ILE A 340 -36.53 -18.90 -8.39
CA ILE A 340 -36.72 -17.55 -8.92
C ILE A 340 -36.65 -17.63 -10.46
N PHE A 341 -37.62 -17.02 -11.14
CA PHE A 341 -37.73 -16.98 -12.60
C PHE A 341 -37.00 -15.77 -13.18
N VAL A 342 -36.23 -16.00 -14.26
CA VAL A 342 -35.57 -14.96 -15.07
C VAL A 342 -36.27 -14.95 -16.44
N PHE A 343 -36.82 -13.80 -16.84
CA PHE A 343 -37.38 -13.61 -18.18
C PHE A 343 -36.34 -12.93 -19.08
N TYR A 344 -36.02 -13.55 -20.21
CA TYR A 344 -35.26 -12.93 -21.29
C TYR A 344 -36.22 -12.44 -22.36
N TYR A 345 -36.14 -11.17 -22.75
CA TYR A 345 -36.80 -10.66 -23.95
C TYR A 345 -35.76 -10.55 -25.07
N GLY A 346 -36.00 -11.27 -26.17
CA GLY A 346 -35.24 -11.14 -27.41
C GLY A 346 -35.99 -10.22 -28.37
N GLY A 347 -35.48 -9.01 -28.58
CA GLY A 347 -35.94 -8.08 -29.61
C GLY A 347 -35.21 -6.73 -29.54
N ASP A 348 -34.44 -6.43 -30.59
CA ASP A 348 -33.77 -5.21 -31.10
C ASP A 348 -33.48 -3.96 -30.23
N PHE A 349 -33.57 -4.02 -28.89
CA PHE A 349 -33.18 -2.94 -27.97
C PHE A 349 -32.49 -3.51 -26.71
N PRO A 350 -31.66 -2.73 -25.98
CA PRO A 350 -30.68 -3.28 -25.05
C PRO A 350 -31.32 -4.05 -23.89
N LEU A 351 -30.77 -5.22 -23.63
CA LEU A 351 -31.15 -6.20 -22.60
C LEU A 351 -31.48 -5.54 -21.25
N THR A 352 -32.77 -5.42 -20.93
CA THR A 352 -33.25 -5.11 -19.58
C THR A 352 -33.59 -6.40 -18.85
N SER A 353 -32.83 -6.74 -17.82
CA SER A 353 -33.08 -7.87 -16.93
C SER A 353 -33.92 -7.42 -15.72
N PHE A 354 -35.01 -8.13 -15.45
CA PHE A 354 -35.84 -7.93 -14.25
C PHE A 354 -35.65 -9.08 -13.27
N LEU A 355 -35.49 -8.75 -11.99
CA LEU A 355 -35.28 -9.69 -10.89
C LEU A 355 -36.56 -9.81 -10.06
N TYR A 356 -37.10 -11.02 -9.95
CA TYR A 356 -38.28 -11.33 -9.13
C TYR A 356 -37.88 -12.23 -7.94
N ARG A 357 -38.24 -11.89 -6.70
CA ARG A 357 -38.03 -12.77 -5.53
C ARG A 357 -39.40 -13.21 -4.98
N SER A 358 -39.71 -14.50 -5.06
CA SER A 358 -41.05 -15.04 -4.76
C SER A 358 -41.51 -14.92 -3.29
N ASN A 359 -40.64 -14.53 -2.34
CA ASN A 359 -40.98 -14.48 -0.91
C ASN A 359 -40.74 -13.12 -0.22
N ASP A 360 -40.28 -12.08 -0.93
CA ASP A 360 -40.12 -10.74 -0.35
C ASP A 360 -41.07 -9.74 -1.00
N THR A 361 -42.17 -9.44 -0.32
CA THR A 361 -43.10 -8.36 -0.68
C THR A 361 -42.46 -6.97 -0.68
N GLU A 362 -41.32 -6.78 -0.01
CA GLU A 362 -40.57 -5.52 0.01
C GLU A 362 -39.95 -5.17 -1.35
N LEU A 363 -39.41 -6.15 -2.10
CA LEU A 363 -38.80 -5.92 -3.41
C LEU A 363 -39.84 -5.44 -4.44
N PHE A 364 -41.04 -6.02 -4.42
CA PHE A 364 -42.16 -5.61 -5.27
C PHE A 364 -42.69 -4.22 -4.90
N SER A 365 -42.82 -3.92 -3.60
CA SER A 365 -43.23 -2.60 -3.10
C SER A 365 -42.22 -1.51 -3.46
N MET A 366 -40.92 -1.82 -3.44
CA MET A 366 -39.85 -0.85 -3.67
C MET A 366 -39.71 -0.46 -5.15
N PHE A 367 -39.85 -1.41 -6.08
CA PHE A 367 -39.88 -1.10 -7.51
C PHE A 367 -41.15 -0.33 -7.91
N THR A 368 -42.29 -0.59 -7.27
CA THR A 368 -43.54 0.14 -7.54
C THR A 368 -43.55 1.54 -6.90
N SER A 369 -43.02 1.68 -5.68
CA SER A 369 -43.02 2.95 -4.93
C SER A 369 -41.96 3.96 -5.40
N ASN A 370 -40.73 3.51 -5.72
CA ASN A 370 -39.70 4.45 -6.20
C ASN A 370 -39.91 4.89 -7.65
N VAL A 371 -40.67 4.14 -8.46
CA VAL A 371 -41.10 4.56 -9.80
C VAL A 371 -42.24 5.58 -9.72
N LEU A 372 -43.04 5.57 -8.65
CA LEU A 372 -44.14 6.52 -8.43
C LEU A 372 -43.73 7.82 -7.72
N VAL A 373 -42.55 7.87 -7.07
CA VAL A 373 -42.06 9.07 -6.34
C VAL A 373 -40.90 9.77 -7.07
N GLY A 374 -40.83 9.61 -8.40
CA GLY A 374 -40.06 10.49 -9.27
C GLY A 374 -40.77 11.83 -9.45
N ASN A 375 -40.72 12.70 -8.43
CA ASN A 375 -41.12 14.10 -8.58
C ASN A 375 -40.19 14.80 -9.58
N SER A 376 -40.76 15.14 -10.74
CA SER A 376 -40.39 16.27 -11.59
C SER A 376 -38.89 16.61 -11.64
N ILE A 377 -38.12 15.85 -12.42
CA ILE A 377 -36.87 16.34 -12.99
C ILE A 377 -36.98 16.19 -14.51
N ASP A 378 -37.18 17.34 -15.15
CA ASP A 378 -37.02 17.67 -16.57
C ASP A 378 -37.55 16.68 -17.61
N ASN A 379 -38.69 17.06 -18.17
CA ASN A 379 -39.27 16.57 -19.41
C ASN A 379 -38.24 16.63 -20.55
N ASN A 380 -37.53 15.53 -20.83
CA ASN A 380 -37.11 15.16 -22.19
C ASN A 380 -36.47 13.76 -22.35
N LEU A 381 -36.56 12.86 -21.36
CA LEU A 381 -36.19 11.46 -21.56
C LEU A 381 -37.44 10.64 -21.88
N TYR A 382 -37.68 10.44 -23.17
CA TYR A 382 -38.63 9.46 -23.69
C TYR A 382 -38.33 8.07 -23.09
N PHE A 383 -39.23 7.57 -22.23
CA PHE A 383 -39.21 6.20 -21.70
C PHE A 383 -40.44 5.39 -22.18
N PRO A 384 -40.45 4.88 -23.43
CA PRO A 384 -41.48 3.94 -23.88
C PRO A 384 -41.31 2.53 -23.27
N SER A 385 -40.12 2.22 -22.74
CA SER A 385 -39.76 0.90 -22.19
C SER A 385 -40.31 0.62 -20.79
N PHE A 386 -40.66 1.65 -20.01
CA PHE A 386 -41.11 1.50 -18.61
C PHE A 386 -42.62 1.20 -18.48
N LEU A 387 -43.47 1.75 -19.36
CA LEU A 387 -44.92 1.54 -19.29
C LEU A 387 -45.31 0.10 -19.67
N THR A 388 -44.56 -0.51 -20.59
CA THR A 388 -44.73 -1.91 -21.03
C THR A 388 -44.39 -2.90 -19.91
N VAL A 389 -43.40 -2.57 -19.07
CA VAL A 389 -42.98 -3.36 -17.92
C VAL A 389 -44.04 -3.35 -16.81
N LEU A 390 -44.67 -2.20 -16.55
CA LEU A 390 -45.76 -2.10 -15.58
C LEU A 390 -47.02 -2.88 -16.01
N LEU A 391 -47.39 -2.82 -17.30
CA LEU A 391 -48.57 -3.51 -17.83
C LEU A 391 -48.42 -5.05 -17.78
N LEU A 392 -47.22 -5.58 -18.07
CA LEU A 392 -46.95 -7.02 -18.00
C LEU A 392 -46.96 -7.56 -16.57
N LEU A 393 -46.49 -6.79 -15.60
CA LEU A 393 -46.55 -7.16 -14.17
C LEU A 393 -47.99 -7.19 -13.64
N SER A 394 -48.88 -6.32 -14.15
CA SER A 394 -50.32 -6.34 -13.79
C SER A 394 -51.06 -7.58 -14.33
N ALA A 395 -50.68 -8.05 -15.52
CA ALA A 395 -51.26 -9.23 -16.15
C ALA A 395 -50.86 -10.51 -15.40
N SER A 396 -49.60 -10.63 -14.98
CA SER A 396 -49.13 -11.79 -14.19
C SER A 396 -49.76 -11.87 -12.80
N TYR A 397 -50.06 -10.72 -12.17
CA TYR A 397 -50.74 -10.68 -10.88
C TYR A 397 -52.20 -11.19 -10.96
N SER A 398 -52.88 -10.99 -12.09
CA SER A 398 -54.23 -11.52 -12.33
C SER A 398 -54.26 -13.04 -12.52
N THR A 399 -53.20 -13.63 -13.09
CA THR A 399 -53.15 -15.07 -13.37
C THR A 399 -52.79 -15.89 -12.13
N ILE A 400 -51.95 -15.36 -11.24
CA ILE A 400 -51.54 -16.05 -9.99
C ILE A 400 -52.69 -16.13 -8.98
N ARG A 401 -53.70 -15.26 -9.05
CA ARG A 401 -54.83 -15.25 -8.12
C ARG A 401 -55.93 -16.29 -8.43
N HIS A 402 -55.82 -17.01 -9.54
CA HIS A 402 -56.82 -17.97 -10.00
C HIS A 402 -56.32 -19.43 -10.11
N CYS A 403 -55.17 -19.76 -9.51
CA CYS A 403 -54.71 -21.14 -9.35
C CYS A 403 -54.72 -21.58 -7.88
#